data_AF-A0A0G2DX83-F1
#
_entry.id   AF-A0A0G2DX83-F1
#
_cell.length_a   1.000
_cell.length_b   1.000
_cell.length_c   1.000
_cell.angle_alpha   90.00
_cell.angle_beta   90.00
_cell.angle_gamma   90.00
#
_symmetry.space_group_name_H-M   'P 1'
#
loop_
_entity.id
_entity.type
_entity.pdbx_description
1 polymer ?
#
loop_
_entity_poly.entity_id
_entity_poly.type
_entity_poly.pdbx_seq_one_letter_code
_entity_poly.pdbx_strand_id
1 'polypeptide(L)'
;MVVAIALAWLLVPSHTQEDASATDDDDDDDNASAPPAKQPSIFSRLDIFGSVALTATILLLMFPLELGGQKIPWSHPLIPILLGSAIVTGTLFIHFERRAGSSSVLPLAIFRSRDTSIALVIMALQVAAQGGMMFTVPLYFQITDGLSATRAGAHLFPAVLGNTASGLLSGAAIARTGRYKALVTLGTVCTSACYVLMLLSGFGTGMAASALFIAMTASVAPAHVAIASSTMYLAGGVGALVGMASSAAVLQTIVHRGLQGVVGPDFPDRDDFLRRCLEDIGFLQRLRGSVKERIVHVYVQGFRGAYADLSNGESLAGALAQVDRQLHERGVVVETILFNAARVGESDVLTFSVGELEQDFKLAVSSLYTVAQWIIPRFLHDMAKGSTHEAGYKPTLLVTGGFLHRDPYPPLFSLSAVKAAQYNLVCTFHKMFRSSGIHCAMILVGGFVSPKAERTNPKNIAEKAWTLYEQGPDAREIEIVEPDWESRTKWDN
;
A
#
# COMPACT_ATOMS: atom_id res chain seq x y z
N MET A 1 -5.99 7.72 3.46
CA MET A 1 -6.82 7.25 4.59
C MET A 1 -6.51 7.94 5.92
N VAL A 2 -5.26 8.07 6.35
CA VAL A 2 -4.91 8.80 7.59
C VAL A 2 -5.48 10.23 7.62
N VAL A 3 -5.44 10.96 6.49
CA VAL A 3 -6.08 12.28 6.35
C VAL A 3 -7.61 12.20 6.54
N ALA A 4 -8.28 11.21 5.96
CA ALA A 4 -9.72 11.03 6.14
C ALA A 4 -10.09 10.70 7.60
N ILE A 5 -9.26 9.93 8.31
CA ILE A 5 -9.42 9.69 9.75
C ILE A 5 -9.26 10.98 10.54
N ALA A 6 -8.19 11.76 10.29
CA ALA A 6 -7.95 13.02 10.98
C ALA A 6 -9.10 14.02 10.76
N LEU A 7 -9.60 14.13 9.53
CA LEU A 7 -10.77 14.96 9.19
C LEU A 7 -12.04 14.44 9.89
N ALA A 8 -12.26 13.13 9.89
CA ALA A 8 -13.41 12.50 10.56
C ALA A 8 -13.38 12.69 12.09
N TRP A 9 -12.19 12.64 12.69
CA TRP A 9 -12.00 12.72 14.14
C TRP A 9 -12.05 14.17 14.65
N LEU A 10 -11.41 15.10 13.92
CA LEU A 10 -11.25 16.48 14.36
C LEU A 10 -12.38 17.41 13.95
N LEU A 11 -13.08 17.10 12.84
CA LEU A 11 -13.92 18.10 12.18
C LEU A 11 -15.38 17.69 11.98
N VAL A 12 -15.77 16.43 12.20
CA VAL A 12 -17.17 16.00 12.13
C VAL A 12 -17.92 16.47 13.39
N PRO A 13 -19.02 17.25 13.28
CA PRO A 13 -19.79 17.70 14.43
C PRO A 13 -20.53 16.58 15.14
N SER A 14 -20.82 16.78 16.43
CA SER A 14 -21.54 15.83 17.29
C SER A 14 -23.06 15.97 17.30
N HIS A 15 -23.66 16.72 16.36
CA HIS A 15 -25.09 17.00 16.39
C HIS A 15 -25.92 15.70 16.30
N THR A 16 -26.88 15.58 17.20
CA THR A 16 -27.89 14.52 17.21
C THR A 16 -29.01 14.89 16.25
N GLN A 17 -29.64 13.89 15.63
CA GLN A 17 -30.74 14.07 14.68
C GLN A 17 -31.94 14.86 15.24
N GLU A 18 -32.06 14.95 16.58
CA GLU A 18 -33.08 15.74 17.29
C GLU A 18 -32.85 17.27 17.24
N ASP A 19 -31.62 17.75 17.02
CA ASP A 19 -31.34 19.20 17.02
C ASP A 19 -31.84 19.91 15.75
N ALA A 20 -32.13 19.16 14.68
CA ALA A 20 -32.57 19.71 13.39
C ALA A 20 -34.10 19.89 13.29
N SER A 21 -34.87 19.34 14.23
CA SER A 21 -36.34 19.44 14.24
C SER A 21 -36.88 20.52 15.20
N ALA A 22 -36.02 21.35 15.80
CA ALA A 22 -36.41 22.30 16.85
C ALA A 22 -36.45 23.78 16.39
N THR A 23 -36.60 24.03 15.09
CA THR A 23 -36.92 25.37 14.56
C THR A 23 -38.03 25.27 13.53
N ASP A 24 -39.21 24.89 14.00
CA ASP A 24 -40.49 25.25 13.41
C ASP A 24 -41.37 25.65 14.59
N ASP A 25 -41.63 26.94 14.73
CA ASP A 25 -42.90 27.46 15.23
C ASP A 25 -43.01 28.96 14.90
N ASP A 26 -44.22 29.31 14.46
CA ASP A 26 -44.84 30.62 14.31
C ASP A 26 -44.50 31.47 13.07
N ASP A 27 -45.34 31.34 12.04
CA ASP A 27 -46.13 32.48 11.52
C ASP A 27 -47.18 31.98 10.48
N ASP A 28 -48.37 31.64 10.96
CA ASP A 28 -49.61 31.65 10.17
C ASP A 28 -50.22 33.05 10.28
N ASP A 29 -50.35 33.78 9.17
CA ASP A 29 -51.63 34.32 8.66
C ASP A 29 -51.48 35.34 7.50
N ASP A 30 -52.48 35.29 6.61
CA ASP A 30 -52.94 36.31 5.66
C ASP A 30 -52.05 36.76 4.48
N ASN A 31 -52.34 36.22 3.26
CA ASN A 31 -52.82 37.10 2.18
C ASN A 31 -53.53 36.35 1.03
N ALA A 32 -54.59 36.97 0.56
CA ALA A 32 -55.57 36.49 -0.41
C ALA A 32 -55.09 36.45 -1.87
N SER A 33 -55.62 35.47 -2.61
CA SER A 33 -55.94 35.45 -4.05
C SER A 33 -55.00 36.20 -5.03
N ALA A 34 -54.04 35.48 -5.61
CA ALA A 34 -53.41 35.84 -6.89
C ALA A 34 -53.68 34.75 -7.95
N PRO A 35 -53.87 35.09 -9.24
CA PRO A 35 -54.22 34.11 -10.29
C PRO A 35 -53.10 33.09 -10.51
N PRO A 36 -53.38 31.88 -11.05
CA PRO A 36 -52.37 30.84 -11.20
C PRO A 36 -51.28 31.32 -12.16
N ALA A 37 -50.11 31.62 -11.60
CA ALA A 37 -48.93 31.96 -12.38
C ALA A 37 -48.59 30.78 -13.31
N LYS A 38 -48.45 31.09 -14.60
CA LYS A 38 -48.02 30.17 -15.66
C LYS A 38 -46.89 29.28 -15.15
N GLN A 39 -47.14 27.98 -14.94
CA GLN A 39 -46.10 27.03 -14.53
C GLN A 39 -44.96 27.11 -15.57
N PRO A 40 -43.75 27.61 -15.19
CA PRO A 40 -42.66 27.70 -16.15
C PRO A 40 -42.31 26.28 -16.60
N SER A 41 -42.06 26.12 -17.91
CA SER A 41 -41.72 24.84 -18.51
C SER A 41 -40.52 24.21 -17.77
N ILE A 42 -40.54 22.89 -17.63
CA ILE A 42 -39.47 22.10 -16.96
C ILE A 42 -38.08 22.48 -17.52
N PHE A 43 -38.00 22.79 -18.82
CA PHE A 43 -36.78 23.21 -19.52
C PHE A 43 -36.27 24.61 -19.14
N SER A 44 -37.13 25.52 -18.68
CA SER A 44 -36.72 26.87 -18.22
C SER A 44 -36.08 26.85 -16.82
N ARG A 45 -36.14 25.72 -16.11
CA ARG A 45 -35.58 25.56 -14.76
C ARG A 45 -34.22 24.83 -14.74
N LEU A 46 -33.76 24.30 -15.87
CA LEU A 46 -32.51 23.54 -15.97
C LEU A 46 -31.34 24.44 -16.38
N ASP A 47 -30.27 24.47 -15.58
CA ASP A 47 -29.00 25.07 -16.00
C ASP A 47 -28.22 24.10 -16.91
N ILE A 48 -28.59 24.12 -18.19
CA ILE A 48 -27.97 23.30 -19.25
C ILE A 48 -26.52 23.72 -19.47
N PHE A 49 -26.21 25.02 -19.41
CA PHE A 49 -24.87 25.53 -19.66
C PHE A 49 -23.91 25.19 -18.52
N GLY A 50 -24.33 25.35 -17.27
CA GLY A 50 -23.59 24.90 -16.09
C GLY A 50 -23.38 23.39 -16.09
N SER A 51 -24.43 22.60 -16.41
CA SER A 51 -24.32 21.14 -16.53
C SER A 51 -23.28 20.72 -17.58
N VAL A 52 -23.33 21.30 -18.79
CA VAL A 52 -22.38 20.99 -19.87
C VAL A 52 -20.96 21.40 -19.48
N ALA A 53 -20.78 22.57 -18.87
CA ALA A 53 -19.48 23.04 -18.41
C ALA A 53 -18.91 22.13 -17.30
N LEU A 54 -19.74 21.70 -16.35
CA LEU A 54 -19.36 20.77 -15.29
C LEU A 54 -18.94 19.42 -15.86
N THR A 55 -19.76 18.83 -16.74
CA THR A 55 -19.44 17.56 -17.40
C THR A 55 -18.14 17.66 -18.20
N ALA A 56 -17.97 18.73 -18.98
CA ALA A 56 -16.74 18.96 -19.74
C ALA A 56 -15.52 19.11 -18.84
N THR A 57 -15.65 19.84 -17.72
CA THR A 57 -14.57 19.99 -16.72
C THR A 57 -14.14 18.64 -16.17
N ILE A 58 -15.09 17.81 -15.77
CA ILE A 58 -14.82 16.49 -15.18
C ILE A 58 -14.16 15.59 -16.23
N LEU A 59 -14.70 15.51 -17.45
CA LEU A 59 -14.12 14.70 -18.51
C LEU A 59 -12.68 15.13 -18.83
N LEU A 60 -12.43 16.44 -19.00
CA LEU A 60 -11.11 16.97 -19.33
C LEU A 60 -10.09 16.80 -18.19
N LEU A 61 -10.55 16.69 -16.94
CA LEU A 61 -9.70 16.40 -15.79
C LEU A 61 -9.43 14.90 -15.62
N MET A 62 -10.40 14.05 -15.96
CA MET A 62 -10.32 12.60 -15.83
C MET A 62 -9.52 11.95 -16.98
N PHE A 63 -9.65 12.45 -18.21
CA PHE A 63 -9.00 11.88 -19.40
C PHE A 63 -7.45 11.81 -19.30
N PRO A 64 -6.75 12.86 -18.81
CA PRO A 64 -5.30 12.81 -18.61
C PRO A 64 -4.88 11.78 -17.56
N LEU A 65 -5.68 11.55 -16.52
CA LEU A 65 -5.40 10.58 -15.47
C LEU A 65 -5.55 9.14 -15.98
N GLU A 66 -6.46 8.91 -16.92
CA GLU A 66 -6.70 7.59 -17.51
C GLU A 66 -5.73 7.25 -18.64
N LEU A 67 -5.35 8.25 -19.46
CA LEU A 67 -4.42 8.06 -20.57
C LEU A 67 -2.95 8.18 -20.16
N GLY A 68 -2.66 9.06 -19.20
CA GLY A 68 -1.31 9.40 -18.77
C GLY A 68 -0.60 8.22 -18.10
N GLY A 69 0.58 7.88 -18.59
CA GLY A 69 1.40 6.78 -18.07
C GLY A 69 0.98 5.39 -18.53
N GLN A 70 -0.24 5.23 -19.04
CA GLN A 70 -0.78 3.96 -19.55
C GLN A 70 -0.70 3.88 -21.07
N LYS A 71 -1.43 4.78 -21.77
CA LYS A 71 -1.52 4.80 -23.24
C LYS A 71 -0.64 5.87 -23.87
N ILE A 72 -0.40 6.95 -23.14
CA ILE A 72 0.33 8.12 -23.61
C ILE A 72 1.36 8.53 -22.54
N PRO A 73 2.61 8.83 -22.91
CA PRO A 73 3.59 9.37 -21.97
C PRO A 73 3.10 10.67 -21.34
N TRP A 74 3.44 10.90 -20.06
CA TRP A 74 3.10 12.14 -19.35
C TRP A 74 3.67 13.40 -20.01
N SER A 75 4.73 13.27 -20.79
CA SER A 75 5.37 14.36 -21.56
C SER A 75 4.61 14.75 -22.83
N HIS A 76 3.59 13.99 -23.24
CA HIS A 76 2.87 14.26 -24.47
C HIS A 76 2.06 15.56 -24.36
N PRO A 77 2.10 16.46 -25.37
CA PRO A 77 1.49 17.79 -25.30
C PRO A 77 -0.03 17.76 -25.10
N LEU A 78 -0.71 16.66 -25.42
CA LEU A 78 -2.14 16.50 -25.13
C LEU A 78 -2.47 16.57 -23.63
N ILE A 79 -1.61 16.08 -22.74
CA ILE A 79 -1.86 16.09 -21.28
C ILE A 79 -1.99 17.52 -20.75
N PRO A 80 -1.02 18.44 -20.94
CA PRO A 80 -1.16 19.82 -20.49
C PRO A 80 -2.27 20.58 -21.24
N ILE A 81 -2.56 20.24 -22.51
CA ILE A 81 -3.70 20.84 -23.25
C ILE A 81 -5.04 20.47 -22.61
N LEU A 82 -5.23 19.19 -22.27
CA LEU A 82 -6.45 18.71 -21.62
C LEU A 82 -6.61 19.30 -20.21
N LEU A 83 -5.53 19.34 -19.43
CA LEU A 83 -5.53 19.98 -18.10
C LEU A 83 -5.80 21.49 -18.19
N GLY A 84 -5.18 22.19 -19.15
CA GLY A 84 -5.45 23.60 -19.40
C GLY A 84 -6.91 23.85 -19.82
N SER A 85 -7.45 22.97 -20.66
CA SER A 85 -8.86 23.03 -21.10
C SER A 85 -9.82 22.77 -19.93
N ALA A 86 -9.47 21.88 -19.00
CA ALA A 86 -10.23 21.62 -17.78
C ALA A 86 -10.28 22.86 -16.86
N ILE A 87 -9.18 23.61 -16.76
CA ILE A 87 -9.15 24.88 -16.01
C ILE A 87 -10.10 25.88 -16.66
N VAL A 88 -10.05 26.02 -17.99
CA VAL A 88 -10.92 26.93 -18.73
C VAL A 88 -12.39 26.55 -18.54
N THR A 89 -12.78 25.29 -18.79
CA THR A 89 -14.17 24.86 -18.62
C THR A 89 -14.63 24.93 -17.16
N GLY A 90 -13.73 24.69 -16.20
CA GLY A 90 -14.01 24.85 -14.77
C GLY A 90 -14.28 26.30 -14.37
N THR A 91 -13.51 27.25 -14.93
CA THR A 91 -13.80 28.68 -14.71
C THR A 91 -15.10 29.12 -15.36
N LEU A 92 -15.42 28.60 -16.55
CA LEU A 92 -16.72 28.81 -17.21
C LEU A 92 -17.87 28.25 -16.39
N PHE A 93 -17.70 27.04 -15.82
CA PHE A 93 -18.67 26.44 -14.93
C PHE A 93 -18.96 27.36 -13.73
N ILE A 94 -17.93 27.82 -13.01
CA ILE A 94 -18.11 28.74 -11.88
C ILE A 94 -18.82 30.04 -12.33
N HIS A 95 -18.52 30.54 -13.53
CA HIS A 95 -19.15 31.73 -14.08
C HIS A 95 -20.65 31.52 -14.37
N PHE A 96 -21.01 30.42 -15.04
CA PHE A 96 -22.41 30.09 -15.34
C PHE A 96 -23.19 29.80 -14.06
N GLU A 97 -22.60 29.07 -13.12
CA GLU A 97 -23.23 28.70 -11.85
C GLU A 97 -23.58 29.94 -11.00
N ARG A 98 -22.66 30.92 -10.95
CA ARG A 98 -22.90 32.21 -10.27
C ARG A 98 -24.00 33.02 -10.94
N ARG A 99 -24.23 32.84 -12.24
CA ARG A 99 -25.24 33.56 -13.01
C ARG A 99 -26.60 32.86 -12.99
N ALA A 100 -26.63 31.54 -12.81
CA ALA A 100 -27.83 30.71 -12.79
C ALA A 100 -28.68 30.87 -11.51
N GLY A 101 -28.10 31.36 -10.41
CA GLY A 101 -28.84 31.72 -9.19
C GLY A 101 -29.64 30.56 -8.60
N SER A 102 -30.96 30.59 -8.73
CA SER A 102 -31.89 29.56 -8.21
C SER A 102 -32.02 28.31 -9.08
N SER A 103 -31.54 28.32 -10.33
CA SER A 103 -31.55 27.17 -11.25
C SER A 103 -30.20 26.46 -11.34
N SER A 104 -29.26 26.82 -10.46
CA SER A 104 -27.90 26.30 -10.38
C SER A 104 -27.88 24.78 -10.16
N VAL A 105 -27.10 24.05 -10.96
CA VAL A 105 -26.97 22.57 -10.89
C VAL A 105 -26.26 22.10 -9.63
N LEU A 106 -25.30 22.90 -9.15
CA LEU A 106 -24.48 22.68 -7.98
C LEU A 106 -24.37 24.00 -7.20
N PRO A 107 -25.35 24.31 -6.33
CA PRO A 107 -25.36 25.53 -5.55
C PRO A 107 -24.08 25.63 -4.72
N LEU A 108 -23.24 26.63 -5.04
CA LEU A 108 -21.97 26.86 -4.35
C LEU A 108 -22.14 27.11 -2.84
N ALA A 109 -23.36 27.47 -2.41
CA ALA A 109 -23.74 27.59 -1.01
C ALA A 109 -23.58 26.28 -0.21
N ILE A 110 -23.70 25.12 -0.86
CA ILE A 110 -23.53 23.80 -0.21
C ILE A 110 -22.06 23.60 0.24
N PHE A 111 -21.10 24.23 -0.43
CA PHE A 111 -19.68 24.20 -0.04
C PHE A 111 -19.34 25.21 1.07
N ARG A 112 -20.29 26.07 1.44
CA ARG A 112 -20.11 27.04 2.51
C ARG A 112 -20.33 26.41 3.89
N SER A 113 -21.12 25.33 3.96
CA SER A 113 -21.20 24.52 5.17
C SER A 113 -19.93 23.69 5.31
N ARG A 114 -19.28 23.85 6.47
CA ARG A 114 -18.07 23.12 6.83
C ARG A 114 -18.32 21.61 6.80
N ASP A 115 -19.48 21.19 7.30
CA ASP A 115 -19.81 19.78 7.50
C ASP A 115 -20.04 19.04 6.19
N THR A 116 -20.77 19.66 5.25
CA THR A 116 -20.97 19.09 3.92
C THR A 116 -19.65 19.02 3.16
N SER A 117 -18.80 20.05 3.25
CA SER A 117 -17.48 20.04 2.61
C SER A 117 -16.57 18.94 3.14
N ILE A 118 -16.54 18.73 4.46
CA ILE A 118 -15.77 17.64 5.08
C ILE A 118 -16.31 16.29 4.65
N ALA A 119 -17.64 16.10 4.63
CA ALA A 119 -18.26 14.85 4.21
C ALA A 119 -17.91 14.50 2.76
N LEU A 120 -17.92 15.48 1.85
CA LEU A 120 -17.52 15.31 0.45
C LEU A 120 -16.06 14.88 0.32
N VAL A 121 -15.14 15.51 1.07
CA VAL A 121 -13.71 15.17 1.04
C VAL A 121 -13.46 13.78 1.61
N ILE A 122 -14.07 13.42 2.74
CA ILE A 122 -13.93 12.08 3.33
C ILE A 122 -14.45 11.03 2.34
N MET A 123 -15.62 11.26 1.73
CA MET A 123 -16.18 10.37 0.72
C MET A 123 -15.24 10.20 -0.48
N ALA A 124 -14.73 11.30 -1.04
CA ALA A 124 -13.80 11.25 -2.17
C ALA A 124 -12.53 10.47 -1.84
N LEU A 125 -11.92 10.73 -0.68
CA LEU A 125 -10.72 10.00 -0.24
C LEU A 125 -11.01 8.51 -0.02
N GLN A 126 -12.15 8.19 0.56
CA GLN A 126 -12.53 6.82 0.86
C GLN A 126 -12.77 6.00 -0.40
N VAL A 127 -13.53 6.55 -1.34
CA VAL A 127 -13.76 5.91 -2.63
C VAL A 127 -12.46 5.87 -3.46
N ALA A 128 -11.56 6.85 -3.33
CA ALA A 128 -10.23 6.76 -3.92
C ALA A 128 -9.42 5.57 -3.41
N ALA A 129 -9.37 5.37 -2.10
CA ALA A 129 -8.68 4.22 -1.52
C ALA A 129 -9.34 2.89 -1.93
N GLN A 130 -10.67 2.84 -1.99
CA GLN A 130 -11.41 1.68 -2.49
C GLN A 130 -11.09 1.40 -3.96
N GLY A 131 -11.05 2.43 -4.81
CA GLY A 131 -10.69 2.33 -6.23
C GLY A 131 -9.29 1.75 -6.41
N GLY A 132 -8.31 2.28 -5.69
CA GLY A 132 -6.93 1.77 -5.69
C GLY A 132 -6.87 0.27 -5.36
N MET A 133 -7.55 -0.17 -4.32
CA MET A 133 -7.62 -1.61 -3.99
C MET A 133 -8.35 -2.45 -5.04
N MET A 134 -9.49 -1.97 -5.57
CA MET A 134 -10.25 -2.69 -6.58
C MET A 134 -9.45 -2.88 -7.87
N PHE A 135 -8.50 -1.99 -8.14
CA PHE A 135 -7.50 -2.16 -9.19
C PHE A 135 -6.40 -3.16 -8.78
N THR A 136 -5.77 -2.95 -7.62
CA THR A 136 -4.57 -3.68 -7.20
C THR A 136 -4.82 -5.15 -6.83
N VAL A 137 -5.91 -5.46 -6.12
CA VAL A 137 -6.15 -6.82 -5.59
C VAL A 137 -6.37 -7.86 -6.70
N PRO A 138 -7.24 -7.63 -7.71
CA PRO A 138 -7.40 -8.59 -8.80
C PRO A 138 -6.12 -8.71 -9.63
N LEU A 139 -5.37 -7.61 -9.78
CA LEU A 139 -4.11 -7.62 -10.51
C LEU A 139 -3.05 -8.47 -9.80
N TYR A 140 -2.98 -8.41 -8.47
CA TYR A 140 -2.14 -9.27 -7.66
C TYR A 140 -2.42 -10.77 -7.93
N PHE A 141 -3.68 -11.20 -7.81
CA PHE A 141 -4.06 -12.60 -8.05
C PHE A 141 -3.87 -13.07 -9.50
N GLN A 142 -4.02 -12.16 -10.48
CA GLN A 142 -3.74 -12.48 -11.88
C GLN A 142 -2.25 -12.73 -12.12
N ILE A 143 -1.37 -12.08 -11.37
CA ILE A 143 0.07 -12.12 -11.56
C ILE A 143 0.73 -13.23 -10.73
N THR A 144 0.36 -13.39 -9.45
CA THR A 144 0.95 -14.41 -8.58
C THR A 144 0.43 -15.80 -8.89
N ASP A 145 -0.89 -15.94 -9.01
CA ASP A 145 -1.57 -17.24 -9.08
C ASP A 145 -1.96 -17.59 -10.52
N GLY A 146 -1.70 -16.68 -11.47
CA GLY A 146 -2.05 -16.87 -12.88
C GLY A 146 -3.56 -17.01 -13.12
N LEU A 147 -4.39 -16.51 -12.20
CA LEU A 147 -5.84 -16.64 -12.31
C LEU A 147 -6.36 -15.82 -13.51
N SER A 148 -7.48 -16.27 -14.09
CA SER A 148 -8.21 -15.46 -15.06
C SER A 148 -8.80 -14.21 -14.38
N ALA A 149 -8.99 -13.13 -15.15
CA ALA A 149 -9.60 -11.89 -14.65
C ALA A 149 -10.93 -12.15 -13.91
N THR A 150 -11.74 -13.11 -14.39
CA THR A 150 -13.00 -13.50 -13.75
C THR A 150 -12.81 -14.10 -12.36
N ARG A 151 -11.84 -15.00 -12.18
CA ARG A 151 -11.57 -15.63 -10.87
C ARG A 151 -10.89 -14.66 -9.91
N ALA A 152 -9.95 -13.85 -10.41
CA ALA A 152 -9.32 -12.79 -9.63
C ALA A 152 -10.35 -11.75 -9.14
N GLY A 153 -11.32 -11.38 -9.99
CA GLY A 153 -12.44 -10.53 -9.62
C GLY A 153 -13.37 -11.15 -8.58
N ALA A 154 -13.54 -12.49 -8.59
CA ALA A 154 -14.36 -13.18 -7.58
C ALA A 154 -13.82 -13.02 -6.15
N HIS A 155 -12.50 -12.81 -5.98
CA HIS A 155 -11.91 -12.51 -4.67
C HIS A 155 -12.33 -11.14 -4.11
N LEU A 156 -12.92 -10.24 -4.92
CA LEU A 156 -13.53 -9.00 -4.44
C LEU A 156 -14.95 -9.21 -3.87
N PHE A 157 -15.58 -10.35 -4.13
CA PHE A 157 -16.98 -10.59 -3.73
C PHE A 157 -17.21 -10.47 -2.21
N PRO A 158 -16.35 -11.02 -1.33
CA PRO A 158 -16.50 -10.83 0.12
C PRO A 158 -16.44 -9.36 0.55
N ALA A 159 -15.63 -8.54 -0.13
CA ALA A 159 -15.56 -7.11 0.15
C ALA A 159 -16.86 -6.40 -0.29
N VAL A 160 -17.42 -6.74 -1.45
CA VAL A 160 -18.70 -6.16 -1.88
C VAL A 160 -19.83 -6.56 -0.93
N LEU A 161 -19.89 -7.83 -0.49
CA LEU A 161 -20.88 -8.28 0.50
C LEU A 161 -20.73 -7.57 1.83
N GLY A 162 -19.48 -7.41 2.33
CA GLY A 162 -19.20 -6.67 3.54
C GLY A 162 -19.65 -5.21 3.45
N ASN A 163 -19.45 -4.58 2.29
CA ASN A 163 -19.90 -3.21 2.01
C ASN A 163 -21.42 -3.09 2.07
N THR A 164 -22.15 -3.99 1.42
CA THR A 164 -23.62 -4.00 1.45
C THR A 164 -24.17 -4.27 2.85
N ALA A 165 -23.66 -5.30 3.53
CA ALA A 165 -24.13 -5.69 4.86
C ALA A 165 -23.90 -4.58 5.89
N SER A 166 -22.70 -4.00 5.88
CA SER A 166 -22.33 -2.93 6.80
C SER A 166 -23.08 -1.62 6.54
N GLY A 167 -23.37 -1.30 5.28
CA GLY A 167 -24.18 -0.15 4.92
C GLY A 167 -25.62 -0.29 5.45
N LEU A 168 -26.21 -1.47 5.29
CA LEU A 168 -27.55 -1.74 5.81
C LEU A 168 -27.59 -1.72 7.35
N LEU A 169 -26.60 -2.34 8.00
CA LEU A 169 -26.50 -2.35 9.47
C LEU A 169 -26.26 -0.96 10.05
N SER A 170 -25.39 -0.16 9.43
CA SER A 170 -25.12 1.22 9.88
C SER A 170 -26.33 2.12 9.65
N GLY A 171 -27.03 2.01 8.52
CA GLY A 171 -28.29 2.73 8.30
C GLY A 171 -29.35 2.39 9.35
N ALA A 172 -29.54 1.10 9.65
CA ALA A 172 -30.46 0.66 10.70
C ALA A 172 -30.03 1.10 12.11
N ALA A 173 -28.73 1.09 12.41
CA ALA A 173 -28.20 1.56 13.68
C ALA A 173 -28.38 3.07 13.86
N ILE A 174 -28.18 3.86 12.81
CA ILE A 174 -28.42 5.32 12.84
C ILE A 174 -29.91 5.60 13.02
N ALA A 175 -30.78 4.91 12.30
CA ALA A 175 -32.23 5.05 12.45
C ALA A 175 -32.74 4.77 13.88
N ARG A 176 -32.03 3.92 14.64
CA ARG A 176 -32.37 3.62 16.05
C ARG A 176 -31.69 4.52 17.08
N THR A 177 -30.48 5.03 16.79
CA THR A 177 -29.64 5.70 17.80
C THR A 177 -29.48 7.20 17.56
N GLY A 178 -29.76 7.71 16.36
CA GLY A 178 -29.58 9.12 15.98
C GLY A 178 -28.12 9.59 15.96
N ARG A 179 -27.13 8.72 16.23
CA ARG A 179 -25.72 9.06 16.41
C ARG A 179 -24.85 8.65 15.22
N TYR A 180 -24.77 9.51 14.20
CA TYR A 180 -23.98 9.22 12.99
C TYR A 180 -22.46 9.41 13.17
N LYS A 181 -21.99 10.36 14.01
CA LYS A 181 -20.55 10.67 14.18
C LYS A 181 -19.71 9.46 14.61
N ALA A 182 -20.16 8.72 15.63
CA ALA A 182 -19.44 7.55 16.13
C ALA A 182 -19.29 6.47 15.05
N LEU A 183 -20.29 6.31 14.18
CA LEU A 183 -20.27 5.34 13.08
C LEU A 183 -19.38 5.79 11.91
N VAL A 184 -19.32 7.10 11.60
CA VAL A 184 -18.35 7.63 10.61
C VAL A 184 -16.93 7.38 11.07
N THR A 185 -16.62 7.70 12.33
CA THR A 185 -15.28 7.53 12.89
C THR A 185 -14.89 6.06 13.00
N LEU A 186 -15.79 5.21 13.52
CA LEU A 186 -15.55 3.77 13.60
C LEU A 186 -15.42 3.14 12.21
N GLY A 187 -16.25 3.56 11.26
CA GLY A 187 -16.21 3.12 9.87
C GLY A 187 -14.89 3.49 9.19
N THR A 188 -14.44 4.74 9.29
CA THR A 188 -13.16 5.19 8.69
C THR A 188 -11.93 4.55 9.33
N VAL A 189 -11.94 4.32 10.65
CA VAL A 189 -10.88 3.59 11.36
C VAL A 189 -10.89 2.11 10.96
N CYS A 190 -12.06 1.48 10.91
CA CYS A 190 -12.22 0.09 10.47
C CYS A 190 -11.77 -0.09 9.01
N THR A 191 -12.18 0.80 8.10
CA THR A 191 -11.71 0.82 6.71
C THR A 191 -10.20 0.87 6.62
N SER A 192 -9.58 1.76 7.41
CA SER A 192 -8.12 1.93 7.39
C SER A 192 -7.41 0.69 7.94
N ALA A 193 -7.90 0.09 9.04
CA ALA A 193 -7.37 -1.16 9.58
C ALA A 193 -7.55 -2.33 8.60
N CYS A 194 -8.70 -2.40 7.93
CA CYS A 194 -9.01 -3.44 6.96
C CYS A 194 -8.25 -3.29 5.64
N TYR A 195 -7.90 -2.08 5.21
CA TYR A 195 -7.00 -1.85 4.08
C TYR A 195 -5.56 -2.26 4.41
N VAL A 196 -5.14 -2.14 5.68
CA VAL A 196 -3.83 -2.61 6.14
C VAL A 196 -3.80 -4.14 6.29
N LEU A 197 -4.89 -4.76 6.73
CA LEU A 197 -4.94 -6.20 7.02
C LEU A 197 -5.49 -7.04 5.85
N MET A 198 -5.91 -6.43 4.73
CA MET A 198 -6.62 -7.07 3.61
C MET A 198 -7.85 -7.92 4.03
N LEU A 199 -8.34 -7.76 5.27
CA LEU A 199 -9.48 -8.49 5.83
C LEU A 199 -10.67 -7.54 5.93
N LEU A 200 -11.83 -7.93 5.37
CA LEU A 200 -13.13 -7.24 5.57
C LEU A 200 -13.14 -5.74 5.22
N SER A 201 -12.29 -5.30 4.28
CA SER A 201 -12.21 -3.90 3.81
C SER A 201 -13.52 -3.32 3.28
N GLY A 202 -14.39 -4.19 2.79
CA GLY A 202 -15.77 -3.87 2.45
C GLY A 202 -16.58 -3.30 3.61
N PHE A 203 -16.43 -3.89 4.81
CA PHE A 203 -17.28 -3.59 5.95
C PHE A 203 -17.09 -2.16 6.48
N GLY A 204 -15.85 -1.73 6.67
CA GLY A 204 -15.59 -0.34 7.06
C GLY A 204 -16.07 0.64 5.99
N THR A 205 -15.90 0.27 4.71
CA THR A 205 -16.27 1.13 3.58
C THR A 205 -17.78 1.41 3.55
N GLY A 206 -18.60 0.39 3.75
CA GLY A 206 -20.05 0.53 3.73
C GLY A 206 -20.61 1.26 4.95
N MET A 207 -20.01 1.04 6.13
CA MET A 207 -20.34 1.82 7.33
C MET A 207 -20.11 3.32 7.11
N ALA A 208 -18.92 3.68 6.63
CA ALA A 208 -18.57 5.08 6.48
C ALA A 208 -19.36 5.75 5.36
N ALA A 209 -19.58 5.07 4.22
CA ALA A 209 -20.37 5.61 3.11
C ALA A 209 -21.81 5.91 3.54
N SER A 210 -22.44 5.00 4.29
CA SER A 210 -23.82 5.17 4.78
C SER A 210 -23.91 6.25 5.84
N ALA A 211 -22.96 6.28 6.78
CA ALA A 211 -22.93 7.28 7.84
C ALA A 211 -22.63 8.70 7.29
N LEU A 212 -21.75 8.83 6.28
CA LEU A 212 -21.49 10.10 5.60
C LEU A 212 -22.70 10.57 4.79
N PHE A 213 -23.41 9.64 4.13
CA PHE A 213 -24.62 9.98 3.39
C PHE A 213 -25.67 10.57 4.34
N ILE A 214 -25.95 9.87 5.46
CA ILE A 214 -26.92 10.33 6.44
C ILE A 214 -26.49 11.66 7.08
N ALA A 215 -25.22 11.79 7.45
CA ALA A 215 -24.67 13.04 8.00
C ALA A 215 -24.86 14.23 7.04
N MET A 216 -24.60 14.02 5.75
CA MET A 216 -24.77 15.04 4.73
C MET A 216 -26.25 15.39 4.54
N THR A 217 -27.16 14.40 4.49
CA THR A 217 -28.59 14.67 4.38
C THR A 217 -29.18 15.36 5.61
N ALA A 218 -28.61 15.15 6.79
CA ALA A 218 -29.02 15.83 8.02
C ALA A 218 -28.48 17.28 8.12
N SER A 219 -27.39 17.59 7.41
CA SER A 219 -26.73 18.90 7.47
C SER A 219 -27.21 19.87 6.38
N VAL A 220 -28.15 19.45 5.52
CA VAL A 220 -28.58 20.18 4.33
C VAL A 220 -30.10 20.34 4.35
N ALA A 221 -30.60 21.52 4.00
CA ALA A 221 -32.05 21.78 3.93
C ALA A 221 -32.75 20.78 2.99
N PRO A 222 -34.01 20.35 3.28
CA PRO A 222 -34.72 19.34 2.49
C PRO A 222 -34.76 19.61 0.99
N ALA A 223 -34.83 20.89 0.59
CA ALA A 223 -34.80 21.33 -0.81
C ALA A 223 -33.49 21.02 -1.56
N HIS A 224 -32.37 20.82 -0.85
CA HIS A 224 -31.04 20.62 -1.42
C HIS A 224 -30.48 19.20 -1.24
N VAL A 225 -31.20 18.30 -0.56
CA VAL A 225 -30.78 16.92 -0.29
C VAL A 225 -30.44 16.15 -1.58
N ALA A 226 -31.26 16.28 -2.62
CA ALA A 226 -31.02 15.61 -3.90
C ALA A 226 -29.74 16.09 -4.59
N ILE A 227 -29.48 17.40 -4.54
CA ILE A 227 -28.28 18.01 -5.16
C ILE A 227 -27.02 17.63 -4.37
N ALA A 228 -27.08 17.67 -3.03
CA ALA A 228 -25.97 17.30 -2.17
C ALA A 228 -25.63 15.80 -2.29
N SER A 229 -26.64 14.94 -2.40
CA SER A 229 -26.47 13.50 -2.69
C SER A 229 -25.77 13.26 -4.02
N SER A 230 -26.23 13.92 -5.09
CA SER A 230 -25.63 13.79 -6.42
C SER A 230 -24.18 14.28 -6.44
N THR A 231 -23.91 15.39 -5.74
CA THR A 231 -22.56 15.94 -5.57
C THR A 231 -21.63 15.00 -4.80
N MET A 232 -22.16 14.31 -3.79
CA MET A 232 -21.41 13.33 -3.00
C MET A 232 -21.00 12.09 -3.83
N TYR A 233 -21.92 11.55 -4.65
CA TYR A 233 -21.58 10.46 -5.57
C TYR A 233 -20.62 10.91 -6.67
N LEU A 234 -20.76 12.13 -7.16
CA LEU A 234 -19.83 12.74 -8.11
C LEU A 234 -18.41 12.82 -7.53
N ALA A 235 -18.28 13.35 -6.30
CA ALA A 235 -17.01 13.41 -5.57
C ALA A 235 -16.42 12.01 -5.34
N GLY A 236 -17.26 11.03 -5.00
CA GLY A 236 -16.87 9.62 -4.90
C GLY A 236 -16.33 9.07 -6.21
N GLY A 237 -17.02 9.29 -7.33
CA GLY A 237 -16.59 8.83 -8.66
C GLY A 237 -15.25 9.42 -9.11
N VAL A 238 -15.07 10.73 -8.91
CA VAL A 238 -13.77 11.41 -9.16
C VAL A 238 -12.69 10.82 -8.26
N GLY A 239 -12.98 10.62 -6.97
CA GLY A 239 -12.09 9.95 -6.03
C GLY A 239 -11.65 8.57 -6.52
N ALA A 240 -12.59 7.72 -6.93
CA ALA A 240 -12.33 6.37 -7.44
C ALA A 240 -11.30 6.38 -8.57
N LEU A 241 -11.48 7.26 -9.57
CA LEU A 241 -10.58 7.32 -10.72
C LEU A 241 -9.20 7.80 -10.31
N VAL A 242 -9.12 8.85 -9.48
CA VAL A 242 -7.83 9.35 -8.97
C VAL A 242 -7.09 8.25 -8.22
N GLY A 243 -7.79 7.51 -7.35
CA GLY A 243 -7.20 6.42 -6.56
C GLY A 243 -6.72 5.23 -7.40
N MET A 244 -7.50 4.84 -8.43
CA MET A 244 -7.07 3.83 -9.39
C MET A 244 -5.85 4.30 -10.19
N ALA A 245 -5.92 5.50 -10.78
CA ALA A 245 -4.84 6.07 -11.59
C ALA A 245 -3.55 6.24 -10.78
N SER A 246 -3.64 6.73 -9.54
CA SER A 246 -2.47 6.87 -8.66
C SER A 246 -1.85 5.52 -8.31
N SER A 247 -2.68 4.52 -7.98
CA SER A 247 -2.20 3.17 -7.65
C SER A 247 -1.54 2.50 -8.84
N ALA A 248 -2.14 2.65 -10.03
CA ALA A 248 -1.59 2.17 -11.29
C ALA A 248 -0.27 2.86 -11.63
N ALA A 249 -0.18 4.18 -11.51
CA ALA A 249 1.03 4.94 -11.79
C ALA A 249 2.18 4.57 -10.84
N VAL A 250 1.91 4.39 -9.55
CA VAL A 250 2.89 3.93 -8.57
C VAL A 250 3.40 2.53 -8.92
N LEU A 251 2.48 1.59 -9.17
CA LEU A 251 2.81 0.22 -9.54
C LEU A 251 3.65 0.19 -10.82
N GLN A 252 3.21 0.88 -11.88
CA GLN A 252 3.93 0.96 -13.14
C GLN A 252 5.33 1.56 -12.98
N THR A 253 5.47 2.61 -12.18
CA THR A 253 6.79 3.24 -11.95
C THR A 253 7.76 2.26 -11.28
N ILE A 254 7.29 1.52 -10.26
CA ILE A 254 8.11 0.53 -9.55
C ILE A 254 8.47 -0.64 -10.47
N VAL A 255 7.47 -1.19 -11.17
CA VAL A 255 7.68 -2.33 -12.07
C VAL A 255 8.57 -1.96 -13.24
N HIS A 256 8.37 -0.79 -13.86
CA HIS A 256 9.22 -0.33 -14.95
C HIS A 256 10.69 -0.22 -14.54
N ARG A 257 10.97 0.33 -13.34
CA ARG A 257 12.34 0.37 -12.79
C ARG A 257 12.89 -1.02 -12.45
N GLY A 258 12.07 -1.88 -11.83
CA GLY A 258 12.50 -3.23 -11.44
C GLY A 258 12.77 -4.13 -12.64
N LEU A 259 11.96 -4.02 -13.71
CA LEU A 259 12.11 -4.80 -14.93
C LEU A 259 13.41 -4.49 -15.68
N GLN A 260 13.92 -3.25 -15.59
CA GLN A 260 15.21 -2.89 -16.18
C GLN A 260 16.37 -3.74 -15.62
N GLY A 261 16.26 -4.22 -14.38
CA GLY A 261 17.23 -5.12 -13.74
C GLY A 261 16.96 -6.61 -13.95
N VAL A 262 15.82 -6.98 -14.54
CA VAL A 262 15.50 -8.39 -14.85
C VAL A 262 16.16 -8.83 -16.16
N VAL A 263 16.33 -7.90 -17.10
CA VAL A 263 16.77 -8.17 -18.46
C VAL A 263 18.03 -7.36 -18.77
N GLY A 264 19.12 -8.04 -19.08
CA GLY A 264 20.42 -7.44 -19.42
C GLY A 264 20.37 -6.60 -20.71
N PRO A 265 21.36 -5.71 -20.93
CA PRO A 265 21.40 -4.84 -22.11
C PRO A 265 21.51 -5.61 -23.44
N ASP A 266 22.00 -6.85 -23.43
CA ASP A 266 22.16 -7.70 -24.62
C ASP A 266 20.90 -8.48 -25.01
N PHE A 267 19.77 -8.26 -24.32
CA PHE A 267 18.53 -8.99 -24.63
C PHE A 267 17.89 -8.46 -25.92
N PRO A 268 17.57 -9.35 -26.89
CA PRO A 268 16.93 -8.93 -28.14
C PRO A 268 15.54 -8.34 -27.88
N ASP A 269 15.24 -7.23 -28.55
CA ASP A 269 13.96 -6.50 -28.41
C ASP A 269 13.59 -6.16 -26.96
N ARG A 270 14.60 -5.81 -26.14
CA ARG A 270 14.44 -5.46 -24.73
C ARG A 270 13.31 -4.47 -24.47
N ASP A 271 13.25 -3.39 -25.24
CA ASP A 271 12.22 -2.35 -25.01
C ASP A 271 10.81 -2.85 -25.32
N ASP A 272 10.63 -3.66 -26.37
CA ASP A 272 9.33 -4.27 -26.68
C ASP A 272 8.94 -5.31 -25.62
N PHE A 273 9.89 -6.14 -25.17
CA PHE A 273 9.66 -7.10 -24.11
C PHE A 273 9.25 -6.43 -22.79
N LEU A 274 9.98 -5.38 -22.37
CA LEU A 274 9.68 -4.61 -21.17
C LEU A 274 8.31 -3.95 -21.26
N ARG A 275 7.98 -3.38 -22.42
CA ARG A 275 6.67 -2.78 -22.69
C ARG A 275 5.55 -3.80 -22.61
N ARG A 276 5.70 -4.97 -23.24
CA ARG A 276 4.70 -6.06 -23.20
C ARG A 276 4.53 -6.64 -21.80
N CYS A 277 5.59 -6.69 -21.00
CA CYS A 277 5.47 -7.04 -19.59
C CYS A 277 4.57 -6.06 -18.83
N LEU A 278 4.68 -4.75 -19.11
CA LEU A 278 3.87 -3.71 -18.46
C LEU A 278 2.42 -3.65 -18.95
N GLU A 279 2.20 -3.90 -20.25
CA GLU A 279 0.91 -3.68 -20.92
C GLU A 279 0.04 -4.96 -21.04
N ASP A 280 0.62 -6.16 -21.10
CA ASP A 280 -0.10 -7.41 -21.36
C ASP A 280 0.11 -8.45 -20.23
N ILE A 281 -0.86 -8.52 -19.32
CA ILE A 281 -0.91 -9.54 -18.25
C ILE A 281 -0.99 -10.95 -18.83
N GLY A 282 -1.65 -11.15 -19.97
CA GLY A 282 -1.71 -12.43 -20.66
C GLY A 282 -0.35 -12.86 -21.21
N PHE A 283 0.49 -11.90 -21.65
CA PHE A 283 1.89 -12.16 -21.97
C PHE A 283 2.66 -12.64 -20.75
N LEU A 284 2.55 -11.96 -19.60
CA LEU A 284 3.17 -12.40 -18.34
C LEU A 284 2.77 -13.82 -17.93
N GLN A 285 1.50 -14.17 -18.09
CA GLN A 285 1.01 -15.51 -17.73
C GLN A 285 1.59 -16.61 -18.63
N ARG A 286 1.87 -16.31 -19.90
CA ARG A 286 2.46 -17.22 -20.89
C ARG A 286 3.97 -17.43 -20.70
N LEU A 287 4.67 -16.53 -20.02
CA LEU A 287 6.10 -16.69 -19.72
C LEU A 287 6.34 -17.96 -18.88
N ARG A 288 7.50 -18.59 -19.05
CA ARG A 288 7.91 -19.79 -18.30
C ARG A 288 9.35 -19.66 -17.81
N GLY A 289 9.68 -20.38 -16.74
CA GLY A 289 11.02 -20.42 -16.16
C GLY A 289 11.36 -19.23 -15.27
N SER A 290 12.65 -19.07 -14.99
CA SER A 290 13.22 -18.09 -14.04
C SER A 290 12.89 -16.63 -14.39
N VAL A 291 12.68 -16.31 -15.67
CA VAL A 291 12.28 -14.97 -16.12
C VAL A 291 10.90 -14.59 -15.58
N LYS A 292 9.94 -15.52 -15.60
CA LYS A 292 8.59 -15.28 -15.05
C LYS A 292 8.66 -15.05 -13.55
N GLU A 293 9.42 -15.85 -12.82
CA GLU A 293 9.55 -15.72 -11.36
C GLU A 293 10.15 -14.37 -10.97
N ARG A 294 11.19 -13.90 -11.69
CA ARG A 294 11.77 -12.56 -11.47
C ARG A 294 10.78 -11.45 -11.77
N ILE A 295 10.00 -11.55 -12.84
CA ILE A 295 9.00 -10.55 -13.19
C ILE A 295 7.86 -10.54 -12.16
N VAL A 296 7.33 -11.70 -11.78
CA VAL A 296 6.32 -11.83 -10.72
C VAL A 296 6.85 -11.24 -9.42
N HIS A 297 8.11 -11.49 -9.06
CA HIS A 297 8.74 -10.88 -7.90
C HIS A 297 8.76 -9.35 -7.98
N VAL A 298 9.12 -8.77 -9.13
CA VAL A 298 9.08 -7.31 -9.35
C VAL A 298 7.66 -6.74 -9.21
N TYR A 299 6.64 -7.46 -9.69
CA TYR A 299 5.25 -7.05 -9.49
C TYR A 299 4.80 -7.16 -8.02
N VAL A 300 5.15 -8.26 -7.34
CA VAL A 300 4.89 -8.43 -5.90
C VAL A 300 5.58 -7.34 -5.09
N GLN A 301 6.78 -6.91 -5.48
CA GLN A 301 7.47 -5.75 -4.91
C GLN A 301 6.65 -4.47 -5.13
N GLY A 302 6.14 -4.24 -6.34
CA GLY A 302 5.28 -3.11 -6.67
C GLY A 302 3.98 -3.05 -5.84
N PHE A 303 3.43 -4.18 -5.44
CA PHE A 303 2.22 -4.25 -4.60
C PHE A 303 2.46 -4.01 -3.12
N ARG A 304 3.66 -4.28 -2.59
CA ARG A 304 3.89 -4.32 -1.14
C ARG A 304 4.33 -3.00 -0.50
N GLY A 305 4.41 -1.90 -1.25
CA GLY A 305 4.37 -0.51 -0.76
C GLY A 305 5.44 -0.05 0.25
N ALA A 306 6.27 -0.93 0.77
CA ALA A 306 7.37 -0.62 1.66
C ALA A 306 8.44 -1.70 1.52
N TYR A 307 9.54 -1.42 0.82
CA TYR A 307 10.81 -2.11 1.07
C TYR A 307 12.01 -1.28 0.64
N ALA A 308 13.08 -1.43 1.42
CA ALA A 308 14.45 -1.15 1.01
C ALA A 308 14.94 -2.25 0.07
N ASP A 309 15.46 -1.85 -1.08
CA ASP A 309 16.33 -2.71 -1.86
C ASP A 309 17.66 -2.82 -1.13
N LEU A 310 17.93 -3.98 -0.52
CA LEU A 310 19.16 -4.27 0.22
C LEU A 310 20.40 -4.20 -0.68
N SER A 311 20.27 -4.40 -2.00
CA SER A 311 21.39 -4.26 -2.93
C SER A 311 21.71 -2.80 -3.27
N ASN A 312 20.84 -1.86 -2.88
CA ASN A 312 21.00 -0.43 -3.03
C ASN A 312 21.22 0.25 -1.67
N GLY A 313 22.44 0.75 -1.43
CA GLY A 313 22.81 1.37 -0.17
C GLY A 313 21.95 2.57 0.23
N GLU A 314 21.51 3.40 -0.72
CA GLU A 314 20.65 4.56 -0.43
C GLU A 314 19.25 4.14 -0.02
N SER A 315 18.70 3.13 -0.72
CA SER A 315 17.38 2.57 -0.40
C SER A 315 17.38 1.95 1.00
N LEU A 316 18.42 1.17 1.33
CA LEU A 316 18.62 0.57 2.64
C LEU A 316 18.77 1.62 3.74
N ALA A 317 19.60 2.64 3.54
CA ALA A 317 19.77 3.73 4.49
C ALA A 317 18.46 4.49 4.74
N GLY A 318 17.69 4.75 3.68
CA GLY A 318 16.37 5.39 3.77
C GLY A 318 15.36 4.57 4.59
N ALA A 319 15.30 3.25 4.38
CA ALA A 319 14.42 2.40 5.18
C ALA A 319 14.86 2.29 6.64
N LEU A 320 16.17 2.19 6.90
CA LEU A 320 16.71 2.19 8.26
C LEU A 320 16.41 3.51 8.99
N ALA A 321 16.51 4.66 8.31
CA ALA A 321 16.11 5.95 8.87
C ALA A 321 14.60 6.08 9.12
N GLN A 322 13.77 5.42 8.31
CA GLN A 322 12.33 5.34 8.55
C GLN A 322 12.00 4.46 9.76
N VAL A 323 12.69 3.33 9.91
CA VAL A 323 12.61 2.47 11.10
C VAL A 323 13.00 3.26 12.35
N ASP A 324 14.09 4.03 12.30
CA ASP A 324 14.51 4.90 13.40
C ASP A 324 13.42 5.88 13.82
N ARG A 325 12.79 6.55 12.86
CA ARG A 325 11.72 7.51 13.15
C ARG A 325 10.53 6.84 13.84
N GLN A 326 10.11 5.69 13.34
CA GLN A 326 8.97 4.95 13.88
C GLN A 326 9.25 4.37 15.28
N LEU A 327 10.47 3.93 15.53
CA LEU A 327 10.88 3.41 16.84
C LEU A 327 11.05 4.52 17.86
N HIS A 328 11.64 5.65 17.47
CA HIS A 328 11.80 6.82 18.32
C HIS A 328 10.45 7.41 18.76
N GLU A 329 9.49 7.54 17.84
CA GLU A 329 8.11 7.97 18.14
C GLU A 329 7.41 7.08 19.17
N ARG A 330 7.79 5.79 19.25
CA ARG A 330 7.20 4.81 20.17
C ARG A 330 8.02 4.56 21.43
N GLY A 331 9.20 5.17 21.55
CA GLY A 331 10.13 4.91 22.66
C GLY A 331 10.62 3.47 22.74
N VAL A 332 10.61 2.72 21.62
CA VAL A 332 11.01 1.30 21.59
C VAL A 332 12.50 1.19 21.27
N VAL A 333 13.24 0.47 22.10
CA VAL A 333 14.65 0.14 21.87
C VAL A 333 14.74 -1.13 21.03
N VAL A 334 15.64 -1.14 20.03
CA VAL A 334 15.91 -2.35 19.26
C VAL A 334 16.80 -3.27 20.08
N GLU A 335 16.33 -4.50 20.28
CA GLU A 335 17.09 -5.54 20.98
C GLU A 335 17.71 -6.54 20.02
N THR A 336 16.99 -6.96 18.98
CA THR A 336 17.45 -8.00 18.06
C THR A 336 17.24 -7.62 16.60
N ILE A 337 18.25 -7.91 15.77
CA ILE A 337 18.15 -7.91 14.31
C ILE A 337 18.36 -9.33 13.81
N LEU A 338 17.42 -9.82 12.99
CA LEU A 338 17.57 -11.05 12.21
C LEU A 338 17.81 -10.68 10.74
N PHE A 339 19.05 -10.84 10.29
CA PHE A 339 19.43 -10.64 8.91
C PHE A 339 19.24 -11.94 8.12
N ASN A 340 18.26 -11.95 7.21
CA ASN A 340 17.96 -13.09 6.35
C ASN A 340 17.79 -12.64 4.89
N ALA A 341 18.91 -12.36 4.21
CA ALA A 341 18.93 -11.97 2.81
C ALA A 341 19.92 -12.84 2.01
N ALA A 342 19.41 -13.46 0.95
CA ALA A 342 20.21 -14.18 -0.04
C ALA A 342 19.39 -14.36 -1.32
N ARG A 343 20.07 -14.37 -2.48
CA ARG A 343 19.52 -14.86 -3.74
C ARG A 343 19.98 -16.30 -3.92
N VAL A 344 19.04 -17.25 -4.02
CA VAL A 344 19.35 -18.65 -4.30
C VAL A 344 19.01 -18.90 -5.78
N GLY A 345 20.02 -19.20 -6.58
CA GLY A 345 19.87 -19.47 -8.00
C GLY A 345 21.11 -20.15 -8.56
N GLU A 346 20.94 -20.90 -9.65
CA GLU A 346 22.06 -21.52 -10.34
C GLU A 346 23.04 -20.47 -10.87
N SER A 347 24.32 -20.77 -10.74
CA SER A 347 25.42 -19.92 -11.17
C SER A 347 26.55 -20.80 -11.68
N ASP A 348 26.68 -20.89 -13.00
CA ASP A 348 27.74 -21.66 -13.65
C ASP A 348 29.10 -20.96 -13.49
N VAL A 349 30.09 -21.69 -12.98
CA VAL A 349 31.38 -21.15 -12.51
C VAL A 349 32.09 -20.28 -13.53
N LEU A 350 32.03 -20.64 -14.82
CA LEU A 350 32.82 -19.98 -15.87
C LEU A 350 32.01 -19.00 -16.72
N THR A 351 30.68 -19.03 -16.62
CA THR A 351 29.80 -18.22 -17.48
C THR A 351 28.93 -17.24 -16.70
N PHE A 352 28.91 -17.32 -15.36
CA PHE A 352 28.15 -16.40 -14.53
C PHE A 352 28.67 -14.95 -14.65
N SER A 353 27.75 -14.00 -14.77
CA SER A 353 28.09 -12.60 -14.97
C SER A 353 28.77 -12.01 -13.73
N VAL A 354 29.87 -11.28 -13.95
CA VAL A 354 30.57 -10.51 -12.89
C VAL A 354 29.61 -9.51 -12.24
N GLY A 355 28.76 -8.83 -13.02
CA GLY A 355 27.81 -7.87 -12.48
C GLY A 355 26.73 -8.52 -11.59
N GLU A 356 26.30 -9.75 -11.92
CA GLU A 356 25.36 -10.51 -11.08
C GLU A 356 26.03 -11.01 -9.80
N LEU A 357 27.31 -11.42 -9.87
CA LEU A 357 28.11 -11.78 -8.69
C LEU A 357 28.30 -10.57 -7.74
N GLU A 358 28.61 -9.39 -8.29
CA GLU A 358 28.68 -8.15 -7.51
C GLU A 358 27.34 -7.80 -6.85
N GLN A 359 26.22 -8.03 -7.55
CA GLN A 359 24.89 -7.79 -7.01
C GLN A 359 24.57 -8.76 -5.86
N ASP A 360 24.93 -10.04 -5.98
CA ASP A 360 24.80 -11.01 -4.90
C ASP A 360 25.66 -10.63 -3.68
N PHE A 361 26.86 -10.11 -3.92
CA PHE A 361 27.74 -9.62 -2.87
C PHE A 361 27.17 -8.37 -2.18
N LYS A 362 26.60 -7.43 -2.93
CA LYS A 362 25.88 -6.26 -2.38
C LYS A 362 24.72 -6.72 -1.50
N LEU A 363 23.93 -7.67 -1.99
CA LEU A 363 22.74 -8.17 -1.32
C LEU A 363 23.05 -8.91 -0.01
N ALA A 364 24.06 -9.79 0.02
CA ALA A 364 24.30 -10.66 1.17
C ALA A 364 25.37 -10.12 2.15
N VAL A 365 26.37 -9.39 1.65
CA VAL A 365 27.54 -8.98 2.43
C VAL A 365 27.53 -7.48 2.71
N SER A 366 27.42 -6.66 1.66
CA SER A 366 27.50 -5.19 1.82
C SER A 366 26.30 -4.64 2.60
N SER A 367 25.11 -5.18 2.36
CA SER A 367 23.90 -4.81 3.10
C SER A 367 23.97 -5.25 4.57
N LEU A 368 24.51 -6.44 4.87
CA LEU A 368 24.75 -6.89 6.25
C LEU A 368 25.73 -5.96 6.96
N TYR A 369 26.81 -5.58 6.29
CA TYR A 369 27.76 -4.61 6.82
C TYR A 369 27.10 -3.25 7.09
N THR A 370 26.26 -2.77 6.17
CA THR A 370 25.51 -1.51 6.35
C THR A 370 24.55 -1.59 7.55
N VAL A 371 23.84 -2.71 7.70
CA VAL A 371 22.97 -2.97 8.87
C VAL A 371 23.79 -3.01 10.16
N ALA A 372 24.96 -3.63 10.15
CA ALA A 372 25.87 -3.67 11.29
C ALA A 372 26.39 -2.28 11.67
N GLN A 373 26.79 -1.47 10.70
CA GLN A 373 27.21 -0.07 10.91
C GLN A 373 26.09 0.77 11.52
N TRP A 374 24.84 0.46 11.19
CA TRP A 374 23.67 1.11 11.77
C TRP A 374 23.40 0.60 13.21
N ILE A 375 23.30 -0.71 13.44
CA ILE A 375 22.81 -1.23 14.73
C ILE A 375 23.88 -1.35 15.82
N ILE A 376 25.11 -1.75 15.50
CA ILE A 376 26.13 -2.07 16.52
C ILE A 376 26.51 -0.84 17.37
N PRO A 377 26.73 0.36 16.80
CA PRO A 377 26.98 1.55 17.61
C PRO A 377 25.84 1.89 18.58
N ARG A 378 24.59 1.56 18.20
CA ARG A 378 23.43 1.77 19.06
C ARG A 378 23.41 0.79 20.22
N PHE A 379 23.64 -0.50 19.96
CA PHE A 379 23.79 -1.49 21.03
C PHE A 379 24.84 -1.05 22.06
N LEU A 380 26.01 -0.59 21.60
CA LEU A 380 27.06 -0.08 22.50
C LEU A 380 26.59 1.13 23.32
N HIS A 381 25.93 2.08 22.66
CA HIS A 381 25.42 3.28 23.32
C HIS A 381 24.31 2.98 24.34
N ASP A 382 23.38 2.08 24.01
CA ASP A 382 22.23 1.74 24.85
C ASP A 382 22.65 0.91 26.07
N MET A 383 23.66 0.05 25.90
CA MET A 383 24.34 -0.61 27.01
C MET A 383 25.10 0.38 27.90
N ALA A 384 25.75 1.40 27.33
CA ALA A 384 26.51 2.39 28.09
C ALA A 384 25.62 3.35 28.91
N LYS A 385 24.40 3.63 28.44
CA LYS A 385 23.46 4.55 29.12
C LYS A 385 22.80 3.98 30.37
N GLY A 386 22.98 2.69 30.68
CA GLY A 386 22.28 2.06 31.80
C GLY A 386 20.76 1.98 31.63
N SER A 387 20.25 2.28 30.43
CA SER A 387 18.84 2.10 30.00
C SER A 387 18.38 0.63 30.02
N THR A 388 19.25 -0.26 30.46
CA THR A 388 19.15 -1.73 30.51
C THR A 388 19.19 -2.25 31.96
N HIS A 389 18.70 -1.47 32.92
CA HIS A 389 18.34 -1.96 34.26
C HIS A 389 17.06 -2.84 34.27
N GLU A 390 16.50 -3.17 33.10
CA GLU A 390 15.63 -4.34 32.98
C GLU A 390 16.51 -5.58 32.77
N ALA A 391 16.42 -6.53 33.71
CA ALA A 391 17.07 -7.82 33.65
C ALA A 391 16.56 -8.61 32.42
N GLY A 392 17.10 -8.33 31.24
CA GLY A 392 16.58 -8.93 30.00
C GLY A 392 17.21 -8.45 28.70
N TYR A 393 17.75 -7.23 28.61
CA TYR A 393 18.24 -6.69 27.33
C TYR A 393 19.45 -7.46 26.78
N LYS A 394 19.28 -8.11 25.63
CA LYS A 394 20.29 -8.92 24.94
C LYS A 394 20.51 -8.41 23.51
N PRO A 395 21.41 -7.43 23.29
CA PRO A 395 21.66 -6.87 21.97
C PRO A 395 22.20 -7.96 21.04
N THR A 396 21.40 -8.33 20.04
CA THR A 396 21.67 -9.51 19.21
C THR A 396 21.58 -9.18 17.72
N LEU A 397 22.59 -9.60 16.96
CA LEU A 397 22.59 -9.65 15.50
C LEU A 397 22.69 -11.10 15.04
N LEU A 398 21.56 -11.68 14.66
CA LEU A 398 21.47 -13.02 14.09
C LEU A 398 21.54 -12.94 12.56
N VAL A 399 22.32 -13.83 11.95
CA VAL A 399 22.47 -13.91 10.49
C VAL A 399 22.18 -15.32 10.02
N THR A 400 21.31 -15.47 9.03
CA THR A 400 21.05 -16.79 8.44
C THR A 400 22.14 -17.18 7.45
N GLY A 401 22.67 -18.38 7.62
CA GLY A 401 23.72 -18.97 6.81
C GLY A 401 23.36 -20.38 6.37
N GLY A 402 24.30 -20.99 5.66
CA GLY A 402 24.26 -22.41 5.32
C GLY A 402 25.67 -22.95 5.27
N PHE A 403 25.83 -24.20 4.87
CA PHE A 403 27.11 -24.92 4.92
C PHE A 403 28.00 -24.70 3.69
N LEU A 404 27.54 -23.91 2.71
CA LEU A 404 28.29 -23.60 1.48
C LEU A 404 29.62 -22.88 1.70
N HIS A 405 29.84 -22.31 2.90
CA HIS A 405 31.13 -21.73 3.28
C HIS A 405 32.18 -22.80 3.65
N ARG A 406 31.74 -24.01 4.02
CA ARG A 406 32.61 -25.16 4.33
C ARG A 406 32.81 -26.05 3.12
N ASP A 407 31.73 -26.35 2.41
CA ASP A 407 31.72 -27.22 1.23
C ASP A 407 30.97 -26.51 0.09
N PRO A 408 31.68 -25.83 -0.82
CA PRO A 408 31.06 -25.07 -1.89
C PRO A 408 30.44 -26.00 -2.93
N TYR A 409 29.22 -25.69 -3.36
CA TYR A 409 28.50 -26.48 -4.36
C TYR A 409 28.65 -25.82 -5.74
N PRO A 410 29.30 -26.47 -6.74
CA PRO A 410 29.64 -25.83 -8.01
C PRO A 410 28.46 -25.18 -8.76
N PRO A 411 27.26 -25.81 -8.86
CA PRO A 411 26.09 -25.16 -9.48
C PRO A 411 25.59 -23.91 -8.74
N LEU A 412 26.00 -23.69 -7.50
CA LEU A 412 25.67 -22.53 -6.66
C LEU A 412 26.94 -21.74 -6.30
N PHE A 413 27.90 -21.65 -7.22
CA PHE A 413 29.16 -20.92 -7.05
C PHE A 413 29.00 -19.52 -6.45
N SER A 414 28.16 -18.65 -7.04
CA SER A 414 27.97 -17.26 -6.57
C SER A 414 27.48 -17.26 -5.13
N LEU A 415 26.46 -18.08 -4.84
CA LEU A 415 25.90 -18.21 -3.51
C LEU A 415 26.95 -18.72 -2.49
N SER A 416 27.78 -19.69 -2.89
CA SER A 416 28.85 -20.24 -2.05
C SER A 416 29.90 -19.18 -1.71
N ALA A 417 30.31 -18.38 -2.70
CA ALA A 417 31.27 -17.29 -2.52
C ALA A 417 30.73 -16.22 -1.55
N VAL A 418 29.48 -15.75 -1.75
CA VAL A 418 28.90 -14.72 -0.88
C VAL A 418 28.60 -15.25 0.52
N LYS A 419 28.24 -16.54 0.68
CA LYS A 419 28.03 -17.16 1.99
C LYS A 419 29.33 -17.35 2.76
N ALA A 420 30.44 -17.64 2.08
CA ALA A 420 31.76 -17.64 2.72
C ALA A 420 32.17 -16.26 3.22
N ALA A 421 31.98 -15.22 2.40
CA ALA A 421 32.25 -13.83 2.79
C ALA A 421 31.35 -13.37 3.95
N GLN A 422 30.05 -13.68 3.89
CA GLN A 422 29.09 -13.39 4.97
C GLN A 422 29.47 -14.09 6.27
N TYR A 423 29.85 -15.38 6.21
CA TYR A 423 30.29 -16.15 7.38
C TYR A 423 31.52 -15.51 8.06
N ASN A 424 32.52 -15.14 7.25
CA ASN A 424 33.72 -14.48 7.75
C ASN A 424 33.40 -13.14 8.43
N LEU A 425 32.50 -12.35 7.83
CA LEU A 425 32.07 -11.06 8.38
C LEU A 425 31.40 -11.23 9.75
N VAL A 426 30.51 -12.21 9.91
CA VAL A 426 29.85 -12.47 11.21
C VAL A 426 30.83 -12.98 12.25
N CYS A 427 31.77 -13.87 11.87
CA CYS A 427 32.85 -14.29 12.75
C CYS A 427 33.71 -13.12 13.23
N THR A 428 33.95 -12.14 12.35
CA THR A 428 34.67 -10.91 12.70
C THR A 428 33.88 -10.09 13.72
N PHE A 429 32.58 -9.88 13.51
CA PHE A 429 31.71 -9.19 14.47
C PHE A 429 31.66 -9.91 15.82
N HIS A 430 31.50 -11.23 15.82
CA HIS A 430 31.49 -12.05 17.02
C HIS A 430 32.78 -11.87 17.84
N LYS A 431 33.94 -11.99 17.20
CA LYS A 431 35.25 -11.81 17.86
C LYS A 431 35.42 -10.39 18.42
N MET A 432 34.94 -9.38 17.71
CA MET A 432 35.07 -7.98 18.09
C MET A 432 34.15 -7.57 19.24
N PHE A 433 32.89 -8.01 19.22
CA PHE A 433 31.85 -7.45 20.09
C PHE A 433 31.36 -8.38 21.19
N ARG A 434 31.74 -9.67 21.18
CA ARG A 434 31.39 -10.62 22.25
C ARG A 434 31.78 -10.13 23.64
N SER A 435 32.99 -9.61 23.79
CA SER A 435 33.49 -9.08 25.09
C SER A 435 32.73 -7.85 25.56
N SER A 436 32.07 -7.14 24.63
CA SER A 436 31.21 -5.98 24.93
C SER A 436 29.78 -6.39 25.25
N GLY A 437 29.46 -7.69 25.24
CA GLY A 437 28.11 -8.20 25.52
C GLY A 437 27.16 -8.25 24.32
N ILE A 438 27.62 -7.92 23.11
CA ILE A 438 26.80 -8.01 21.88
C ILE A 438 26.88 -9.43 21.33
N HIS A 439 25.72 -10.03 21.10
CA HIS A 439 25.62 -11.36 20.53
C HIS A 439 25.54 -11.29 19.00
N CYS A 440 26.65 -11.54 18.31
CA CYS A 440 26.66 -11.72 16.86
C CYS A 440 26.80 -13.21 16.55
N ALA A 441 25.79 -13.80 15.91
CA ALA A 441 25.74 -15.25 15.72
C ALA A 441 25.03 -15.68 14.43
N MET A 442 25.24 -16.94 14.05
CA MET A 442 24.71 -17.49 12.80
C MET A 442 23.78 -18.68 13.00
N ILE A 443 22.72 -18.72 12.20
CA ILE A 443 21.82 -19.88 12.08
C ILE A 443 22.21 -20.60 10.79
N LEU A 444 22.88 -21.74 10.90
CA LEU A 444 23.39 -22.51 9.77
C LEU A 444 22.37 -23.57 9.37
N VAL A 445 21.75 -23.40 8.20
CA VAL A 445 20.74 -24.32 7.67
C VAL A 445 21.35 -25.18 6.56
N GLY A 446 21.32 -26.49 6.76
CA GLY A 446 21.78 -27.52 5.82
C GLY A 446 20.62 -28.33 5.29
N GLY A 447 20.08 -27.92 4.14
CA GLY A 447 18.98 -28.60 3.45
C GLY A 447 18.01 -27.63 2.79
N PHE A 448 17.06 -28.18 2.03
CA PHE A 448 15.99 -27.38 1.43
C PHE A 448 14.97 -26.98 2.49
N VAL A 449 14.69 -25.68 2.60
CA VAL A 449 13.67 -25.18 3.53
C VAL A 449 12.28 -25.42 2.94
N SER A 450 11.46 -26.23 3.62
CA SER A 450 10.09 -26.52 3.22
C SER A 450 9.21 -26.75 4.44
N PRO A 451 7.92 -26.37 4.43
CA PRO A 451 6.99 -26.67 5.52
C PRO A 451 6.90 -28.17 5.86
N LYS A 452 7.25 -29.05 4.90
CA LYS A 452 7.22 -30.50 5.06
C LYS A 452 8.57 -31.11 5.46
N ALA A 453 9.63 -30.30 5.52
CA ALA A 453 10.96 -30.79 5.88
C ALA A 453 11.00 -31.20 7.36
N GLU A 454 11.73 -32.27 7.67
CA GLU A 454 11.77 -32.84 9.01
C GLU A 454 12.41 -31.86 10.01
N ARG A 455 13.53 -31.25 9.60
CA ARG A 455 14.35 -30.37 10.44
C ARG A 455 14.48 -28.96 9.88
N THR A 456 14.48 -28.74 8.58
CA THR A 456 14.64 -27.41 7.97
C THR A 456 13.31 -26.72 7.69
N ASN A 457 12.23 -27.09 8.39
CA ASN A 457 10.97 -26.36 8.28
C ASN A 457 11.04 -24.99 8.98
N PRO A 458 10.27 -23.98 8.50
CA PRO A 458 10.35 -22.61 9.04
C PRO A 458 10.10 -22.50 10.55
N LYS A 459 9.22 -23.36 11.11
CA LYS A 459 8.90 -23.36 12.53
C LYS A 459 10.12 -23.78 13.37
N ASN A 460 10.77 -24.89 13.03
CA ASN A 460 11.96 -25.36 13.72
C ASN A 460 13.14 -24.37 13.57
N ILE A 461 13.28 -23.74 12.40
CA ILE A 461 14.29 -22.69 12.20
C ILE A 461 14.07 -21.53 13.17
N ALA A 462 12.82 -21.08 13.36
CA ALA A 462 12.51 -20.03 14.30
C ALA A 462 12.77 -20.44 15.77
N GLU A 463 12.42 -21.67 16.15
CA GLU A 463 12.69 -22.20 17.50
C GLU A 463 14.21 -22.30 17.78
N LYS A 464 15.00 -22.70 16.78
CA LYS A 464 16.46 -22.74 16.88
C LYS A 464 17.09 -21.36 16.90
N ALA A 465 16.54 -20.40 16.15
CA ALA A 465 16.95 -19.00 16.22
C ALA A 465 16.72 -18.43 17.62
N TRP A 466 15.57 -18.73 18.23
CA TRP A 466 15.25 -18.36 19.62
C TRP A 466 16.21 -19.01 20.62
N THR A 467 16.47 -20.31 20.46
CA THR A 467 17.44 -21.03 21.29
C THR A 467 18.83 -20.38 21.23
N LEU A 468 19.28 -20.01 20.03
CA LEU A 468 20.56 -19.35 19.83
C LEU A 468 20.56 -17.98 20.53
N TYR A 469 19.53 -17.17 20.33
CA TYR A 469 19.34 -15.89 21.01
C TYR A 469 19.43 -16.01 22.54
N GLU A 470 18.82 -17.05 23.13
CA GLU A 470 18.85 -17.27 24.58
C GLU A 470 20.26 -17.59 25.11
N GLN A 471 21.09 -18.28 24.33
CA GLN A 471 22.46 -18.66 24.71
C GLN A 471 23.40 -17.45 24.85
N GLY A 472 23.09 -16.33 24.19
CA GLY A 472 23.84 -15.08 24.32
C GLY A 472 25.26 -15.11 23.72
N PRO A 473 26.10 -14.12 24.05
CA PRO A 473 27.35 -13.81 23.33
C PRO A 473 28.37 -14.93 23.20
N ASP A 474 28.32 -15.95 24.07
CA ASP A 474 29.23 -17.09 24.03
C ASP A 474 28.91 -18.10 22.92
N ALA A 475 27.67 -18.12 22.42
CA ALA A 475 27.26 -18.97 21.32
C ALA A 475 27.47 -18.28 19.97
N ARG A 476 28.28 -18.88 19.11
CA ARG A 476 28.57 -18.33 17.77
C ARG A 476 27.58 -18.79 16.71
N GLU A 477 27.15 -20.05 16.77
CA GLU A 477 26.33 -20.64 15.71
C GLU A 477 25.45 -21.77 16.23
N ILE A 478 24.32 -21.97 15.55
CA ILE A 478 23.47 -23.16 15.71
C ILE A 478 23.29 -23.83 14.36
N GLU A 479 23.43 -25.15 14.33
CA GLU A 479 23.33 -25.95 13.11
C GLU A 479 21.97 -26.66 13.03
N ILE A 480 21.34 -26.59 11.86
CA ILE A 480 20.05 -27.22 11.55
C ILE A 480 20.22 -27.98 10.24
N VAL A 481 20.39 -29.30 10.34
CA VAL A 481 20.80 -30.13 9.21
C VAL A 481 19.80 -31.27 9.02
N GLU A 482 19.31 -31.44 7.78
CA GLU A 482 18.49 -32.60 7.40
C GLU A 482 19.29 -33.91 7.49
N PRO A 483 18.68 -35.05 7.83
CA PRO A 483 19.38 -36.33 7.96
C PRO A 483 20.10 -36.80 6.68
N ASP A 484 19.59 -36.41 5.51
CA ASP A 484 20.11 -36.76 4.18
C ASP A 484 20.98 -35.66 3.55
N TRP A 485 21.32 -34.61 4.31
CA TRP A 485 22.10 -33.47 3.81
C TRP A 485 23.47 -33.91 3.24
N GLU A 486 24.28 -34.60 4.06
CA GLU A 486 25.66 -34.92 3.68
C GLU A 486 25.75 -35.84 2.46
N SER A 487 24.75 -36.72 2.26
CA SER A 487 24.72 -37.62 1.12
C SER A 487 24.29 -36.91 -0.18
N ARG A 488 23.54 -35.81 -0.09
CA ARG A 488 22.99 -35.08 -1.24
C ARG A 488 23.80 -33.89 -1.71
N THR A 489 24.67 -33.34 -0.86
CA THR A 489 25.38 -32.09 -1.16
C THR A 489 26.89 -32.24 -1.31
N LYS A 490 27.47 -33.38 -0.92
CA LYS A 490 28.86 -33.68 -1.30
C LYS A 490 28.92 -33.85 -2.81
N TRP A 491 29.73 -33.02 -3.45
CA TRP A 491 29.95 -33.08 -4.89
C TRP A 491 30.55 -34.42 -5.35
N ASP A 492 31.29 -35.09 -4.45
CA ASP A 492 32.02 -36.33 -4.74
C ASP A 492 31.15 -37.62 -4.64
N ASN A 493 29.84 -37.50 -4.39
CA ASN A 493 28.86 -38.60 -4.44
C ASN A 493 28.01 -38.53 -5.71
#